data_AF-A0A7J8KDJ0-F1
#
_entry.id   AF-A0A7J8KDJ0-F1
#
_cell.length_a   1.000
_cell.length_b   1.000
_cell.length_c   1.000
_cell.angle_alpha   90.00
_cell.angle_beta   90.00
_cell.angle_gamma   90.00
#
_symmetry.space_group_name_H-M   'P 1'
#
loop_
_entity.id
_entity.type
_entity.pdbx_description
1 polymer ?
#
loop_
_entity_poly.entity_id
_entity_poly.type
_entity_poly.pdbx_seq_one_letter_code
_entity_poly.pdbx_strand_id
1 'polypeptide(L)'
;MGGEQEEERFDGMLLAMAQQHEGGVQELVNTFFSFLRRKTDFFVGGEEGMAEKLITQTFNHHNQLAQKARREKINKMEWWSRLVSSDPEINTKKINPENSKLSDLDSETRSMVEKMMYDQRQKSMGLPTSDEQKKQEILKKFMDQHPEMDFSKAKFN
;
A
#
# COMPACT_ATOMS: atom_id res chain seq x y z
N MET A 1 -19.41 -5.08 -19.12
CA MET A 1 -18.09 -4.61 -19.59
C MET A 1 -18.12 -3.20 -20.21
N GLY A 2 -19.28 -2.59 -20.52
CA GLY A 2 -19.32 -1.22 -21.07
C GLY A 2 -19.27 -0.08 -20.04
N GLY A 3 -19.72 -0.30 -18.80
CA GLY A 3 -19.83 0.76 -17.78
C GLY A 3 -18.49 1.21 -17.19
N GLU A 4 -17.55 0.30 -16.95
CA GLU A 4 -16.23 0.62 -16.38
C GLU A 4 -15.37 1.46 -17.34
N GLN A 5 -15.49 1.23 -18.66
CA GLN A 5 -14.76 2.02 -19.67
C GLN A 5 -15.25 3.46 -19.80
N GLU A 6 -16.51 3.74 -19.44
CA GLU A 6 -17.04 5.11 -19.44
C GLU A 6 -16.57 5.90 -18.21
N GLU A 7 -16.45 5.24 -17.05
CA GLU A 7 -15.98 5.88 -15.82
C GLU A 7 -14.51 6.31 -15.93
N GLU A 8 -13.64 5.47 -16.53
CA GLU A 8 -12.20 5.75 -16.65
C GLU A 8 -11.84 6.73 -17.77
N ARG A 9 -12.81 7.11 -18.62
CA ARG A 9 -12.56 7.92 -19.82
C ARG A 9 -11.88 9.26 -19.51
N PHE A 10 -12.24 9.89 -18.40
CA PHE A 10 -11.73 11.21 -18.02
C PHE A 10 -10.60 11.17 -17.00
N ASP A 11 -10.21 9.98 -16.52
CA ASP A 11 -9.22 9.83 -15.45
C ASP A 11 -7.86 10.42 -15.82
N GLY A 12 -7.40 10.23 -17.05
CA GLY A 12 -6.12 10.80 -17.50
C GLY A 12 -6.09 12.33 -17.42
N MET A 13 -7.21 12.99 -17.75
CA MET A 13 -7.33 14.44 -17.68
C MET A 13 -7.42 14.91 -16.22
N LEU A 14 -8.22 14.24 -15.40
CA LEU A 14 -8.39 14.56 -13.99
C LEU A 14 -7.09 14.34 -13.20
N LEU A 15 -6.33 13.29 -13.53
CA LEU A 15 -5.03 12.99 -12.93
C LEU A 15 -4.00 14.05 -13.30
N ALA A 16 -3.95 14.48 -14.56
CA ALA A 16 -3.07 15.56 -14.99
C ALA A 16 -3.39 16.87 -14.23
N MET A 17 -4.67 17.17 -14.04
CA MET A 17 -5.07 18.31 -13.20
C MET A 17 -4.64 18.10 -11.75
N ALA A 18 -4.87 16.93 -11.15
CA ALA A 18 -4.47 16.65 -9.77
C ALA A 18 -2.95 16.79 -9.54
N GLN A 19 -2.13 16.36 -10.50
CA GLN A 19 -0.67 16.46 -10.44
C GLN A 19 -0.16 17.91 -10.55
N GLN A 20 -0.89 18.78 -11.24
CA GLN A 20 -0.54 20.20 -11.38
C GLN A 20 -0.87 21.05 -10.15
N HIS A 21 -1.71 20.54 -9.23
CA HIS A 21 -2.04 21.25 -8.00
C HIS A 21 -1.11 20.80 -6.87
N GLU A 22 -0.17 21.65 -6.47
CA GLU A 22 0.76 21.38 -5.36
C GLU A 22 0.06 21.29 -4.01
N GLY A 23 -1.08 21.97 -3.81
CA GLY A 23 -1.91 21.88 -2.60
C GLY A 23 -2.87 20.68 -2.59
N GLY A 24 -2.72 19.74 -3.52
CA GLY A 24 -3.43 18.47 -3.53
C GLY A 24 -4.93 18.57 -3.82
N VAL A 25 -5.71 17.64 -3.25
CA VAL A 25 -7.14 17.45 -3.59
C VAL A 25 -7.99 18.69 -3.26
N GLN A 26 -7.66 19.43 -2.20
CA GLN A 26 -8.43 20.60 -1.80
C GLN A 26 -8.39 21.70 -2.88
N GLU A 27 -7.22 21.96 -3.47
CA GLU A 27 -7.09 22.93 -4.55
C GLU A 27 -7.79 22.46 -5.83
N LEU A 28 -7.68 21.16 -6.17
CA LEU A 28 -8.37 20.58 -7.31
C LEU A 28 -9.89 20.78 -7.21
N VAL A 29 -10.47 20.51 -6.03
CA VAL A 29 -11.91 20.70 -5.76
C VAL A 29 -12.28 22.18 -5.87
N ASN A 30 -11.46 23.09 -5.33
CA ASN A 30 -11.68 24.52 -5.45
C ASN A 30 -11.64 25.00 -6.90
N THR A 31 -10.68 24.51 -7.69
CA THR A 31 -10.57 24.80 -9.14
C THR A 31 -11.81 24.33 -9.89
N PHE A 32 -12.32 23.14 -9.57
CA PHE A 32 -13.54 22.60 -10.17
C PHE A 32 -14.77 23.47 -9.85
N PHE A 33 -14.99 23.83 -8.58
CA PHE A 33 -16.12 24.70 -8.23
C PHE A 33 -15.96 26.13 -8.78
N SER A 34 -14.73 26.65 -8.86
CA SER A 34 -14.44 27.93 -9.50
C SER A 34 -14.76 27.91 -11.00
N PHE A 35 -14.56 26.78 -11.68
CA PHE A 35 -15.01 26.59 -13.06
C PHE A 35 -16.53 26.60 -13.14
N LEU A 36 -17.23 25.77 -12.34
CA LEU A 36 -18.70 25.71 -12.35
C LEU A 36 -19.31 27.09 -12.10
N ARG A 37 -18.82 27.83 -11.11
CA ARG A 37 -19.30 29.19 -10.82
C ARG A 37 -19.14 30.16 -12.00
N ARG A 38 -18.08 30.04 -12.81
CA ARG A 38 -17.74 31.01 -13.87
C ARG A 38 -18.28 30.63 -15.24
N LYS A 39 -18.50 29.34 -15.50
CA LYS A 39 -18.78 28.80 -16.85
C LYS A 39 -20.11 28.07 -16.93
N THR A 40 -20.78 27.85 -15.81
CA THR A 40 -22.10 27.22 -15.77
C THR A 40 -23.05 28.04 -14.90
N ASP A 41 -24.33 27.72 -15.00
CA ASP A 41 -25.40 28.25 -14.17
C ASP A 41 -25.59 27.41 -12.88
N PHE A 42 -24.64 26.53 -12.53
CA PHE A 42 -24.78 25.55 -11.46
C PHE A 42 -25.25 26.13 -10.11
N PHE A 43 -24.75 27.30 -9.72
CA PHE A 43 -25.07 27.93 -8.44
C PHE A 43 -26.27 28.89 -8.48
N VAL A 44 -26.74 29.31 -9.66
CA VAL A 44 -27.72 30.39 -9.82
C VAL A 44 -28.89 30.07 -10.76
N GLY A 45 -28.80 28.98 -11.52
CA GLY A 45 -29.78 28.60 -12.55
C GLY A 45 -30.90 27.68 -12.08
N GLY A 46 -30.81 27.15 -10.85
CA GLY A 46 -31.79 26.23 -10.27
C GLY A 46 -32.48 26.76 -9.02
N GLU A 47 -33.42 25.96 -8.49
CA GLU A 47 -34.03 26.24 -7.18
C GLU A 47 -32.98 26.28 -6.07
N GLU A 48 -33.24 27.12 -5.05
CA GLU A 48 -32.37 27.26 -3.89
C GLU A 48 -32.12 25.88 -3.23
N GLY A 49 -30.84 25.57 -2.98
CA GLY A 49 -30.44 24.29 -2.38
C GLY A 49 -30.25 23.11 -3.35
N MET A 50 -30.62 23.23 -4.63
CA MET A 50 -30.44 22.13 -5.59
C MET A 50 -28.98 21.78 -5.84
N ALA A 51 -28.11 22.78 -5.94
CA ALA A 51 -26.67 22.59 -6.10
C ALA A 51 -26.06 21.81 -4.91
N GLU A 52 -26.43 22.20 -3.69
CA GLU A 52 -25.98 21.53 -2.46
C GLU A 52 -26.51 20.10 -2.38
N LYS A 53 -27.79 19.89 -2.69
CA LYS A 53 -28.41 18.57 -2.70
C LYS A 53 -27.72 17.65 -3.70
N LEU A 54 -27.42 18.13 -4.90
CA LEU A 54 -26.73 17.37 -5.93
C LEU A 54 -25.33 16.96 -5.45
N ILE A 55 -24.52 17.90 -4.94
CA ILE A 55 -23.17 17.61 -4.41
C ILE A 55 -23.25 16.57 -3.29
N THR A 56 -24.16 16.77 -2.35
CA THR A 56 -24.34 15.89 -1.19
C THR A 56 -24.77 14.48 -1.61
N GLN A 57 -25.71 14.38 -2.55
CA GLN A 57 -26.16 13.09 -3.09
C GLN A 57 -25.04 12.34 -3.83
N THR A 58 -24.33 13.02 -4.73
CA THR A 58 -23.22 12.45 -5.49
C THR A 58 -22.08 12.02 -4.56
N PHE A 59 -21.70 12.86 -3.59
CA PHE A 59 -20.69 12.50 -2.59
C PHE A 59 -21.09 11.26 -1.80
N ASN A 60 -22.31 11.22 -1.28
CA ASN A 60 -22.79 10.09 -0.48
C ASN A 60 -22.79 8.79 -1.28
N HIS A 61 -23.18 8.84 -2.56
CA HIS A 61 -23.16 7.69 -3.45
C HIS A 61 -21.74 7.11 -3.61
N HIS A 62 -20.76 7.93 -4.00
CA HIS A 62 -19.38 7.48 -4.17
C HIS A 62 -18.72 7.06 -2.85
N ASN A 63 -19.05 7.74 -1.74
CA ASN A 63 -18.57 7.35 -0.42
C ASN A 63 -19.09 5.95 -0.02
N GLN A 64 -20.35 5.63 -0.32
CA GLN A 64 -20.89 4.29 -0.07
C GLN A 64 -20.18 3.22 -0.90
N LEU A 65 -19.91 3.48 -2.18
CA LEU A 65 -19.14 2.57 -3.04
C LEU A 65 -17.73 2.34 -2.50
N ALA A 66 -17.02 3.40 -2.13
CA ALA A 66 -15.68 3.31 -1.56
C ALA A 66 -15.66 2.51 -0.25
N GLN A 67 -16.64 2.73 0.64
CA GLN A 67 -16.76 2.00 1.90
C GLN A 67 -17.14 0.53 1.69
N LYS A 68 -17.97 0.23 0.69
CA LYS A 68 -18.28 -1.15 0.30
C LYS A 68 -17.01 -1.86 -0.20
N ALA A 69 -16.28 -1.26 -1.14
CA ALA A 69 -15.04 -1.82 -1.65
C ALA A 69 -13.98 -2.01 -0.54
N ARG A 70 -13.87 -1.06 0.40
CA ARG A 70 -13.01 -1.19 1.57
C ARG A 70 -13.40 -2.37 2.45
N ARG A 71 -14.69 -2.53 2.77
CA ARG A 71 -15.20 -3.67 3.55
C ARG A 71 -14.93 -4.99 2.84
N GLU A 72 -15.11 -5.06 1.53
CA GLU A 72 -14.81 -6.27 0.76
C GLU A 72 -13.32 -6.61 0.77
N LYS A 73 -12.43 -5.62 0.69
CA LYS A 73 -10.98 -5.84 0.83
C LYS A 73 -10.60 -6.34 2.22
N ILE A 74 -11.20 -5.80 3.29
CA ILE A 74 -10.98 -6.26 4.67
C ILE A 74 -11.52 -7.68 4.83
N ASN A 75 -12.75 -7.94 4.37
CA ASN A 75 -13.41 -9.24 4.49
C ASN A 75 -12.69 -10.35 3.68
N LYS A 76 -11.95 -10.00 2.62
CA LYS A 76 -11.05 -10.95 1.93
C LYS A 76 -9.85 -11.39 2.77
N MET A 77 -9.46 -10.60 3.77
CA MET A 77 -8.38 -10.94 4.71
C MET A 77 -8.89 -11.61 5.99
N GLU A 78 -10.21 -11.68 6.21
CA GLU A 78 -10.80 -12.33 7.36
C GLU A 78 -11.19 -13.77 7.02
N TRP A 79 -10.70 -14.70 7.84
CA TRP A 79 -11.12 -16.09 7.77
C TRP A 79 -12.54 -16.20 8.35
N TRP A 80 -13.34 -17.13 7.83
CA TRP A 80 -14.71 -17.34 8.32
C TRP A 80 -14.65 -17.66 9.81
N SER A 81 -15.36 -16.90 10.64
CA SER A 81 -15.33 -17.15 12.09
C SER A 81 -15.96 -18.49 12.45
N ARG A 82 -16.95 -18.95 11.68
CA ARG A 82 -17.68 -20.22 11.78
C ARG A 82 -18.07 -20.71 10.38
N LEU A 83 -18.16 -22.03 10.16
CA LEU A 83 -18.59 -22.60 8.87
C LEU A 83 -20.08 -22.36 8.63
N VAL A 84 -20.88 -22.47 9.70
CA VAL A 84 -22.33 -22.22 9.70
C VAL A 84 -22.69 -21.46 10.98
N SER A 85 -23.73 -20.64 10.97
CA SER A 85 -24.09 -19.75 12.10
C SER A 85 -24.33 -20.46 13.45
N SER A 86 -24.63 -21.76 13.43
CA SER A 86 -24.86 -22.61 14.60
C SER A 86 -23.59 -23.22 15.19
N ASP A 87 -22.46 -23.18 14.48
CA ASP A 87 -21.23 -23.89 14.87
C ASP A 87 -20.39 -23.10 15.88
N PRO A 88 -19.56 -23.75 16.70
CA PRO A 88 -18.56 -23.07 17.54
C PRO A 88 -17.50 -22.33 16.68
N GLU A 89 -16.92 -21.26 17.22
CA GLU A 89 -15.91 -20.45 16.51
C GLU A 89 -14.69 -21.27 16.14
N ILE A 90 -14.18 -21.04 14.93
CA ILE A 90 -12.96 -21.68 14.44
C ILE A 90 -11.79 -21.18 15.29
N ASN A 91 -11.23 -22.10 16.10
CA ASN A 91 -10.07 -21.81 16.92
C ASN A 91 -8.78 -22.02 16.12
N THR A 92 -8.26 -20.94 15.53
CA THR A 92 -7.02 -20.90 14.76
C THR A 92 -5.77 -21.30 15.56
N LYS A 93 -5.81 -21.28 16.90
CA LYS A 93 -4.65 -21.66 17.75
C LYS A 93 -4.43 -23.17 17.86
N LYS A 94 -5.43 -23.99 17.50
CA LYS A 94 -5.29 -25.45 17.50
C LYS A 94 -4.76 -26.00 16.17
N ILE A 95 -4.73 -25.16 15.14
CA ILE A 95 -4.23 -25.54 13.82
C ILE A 95 -2.72 -25.32 13.86
N ASN A 96 -1.98 -26.40 14.08
CA ASN A 96 -0.56 -26.39 13.79
C ASN A 96 -0.43 -26.56 12.27
N PRO A 97 -0.07 -25.52 11.49
CA PRO A 97 0.19 -25.73 10.08
C PRO A 97 1.26 -26.82 9.97
N GLU A 98 1.04 -27.79 9.08
CA GLU A 98 2.08 -28.75 8.71
C GLU A 98 3.34 -27.94 8.42
N ASN A 99 4.41 -28.23 9.18
CA ASN A 99 5.63 -27.45 9.13
C ASN A 99 6.18 -27.58 7.69
N SER A 100 5.94 -26.57 6.85
CA SER A 100 6.32 -26.62 5.44
C SER A 100 7.79 -26.93 5.39
N LYS A 101 8.14 -28.11 4.85
CA LYS A 101 9.55 -28.46 4.72
C LYS A 101 10.12 -27.48 3.72
N LEU A 102 11.35 -27.01 3.94
CA LEU A 102 12.02 -26.14 2.98
C LEU A 102 12.10 -26.74 1.56
N SER A 103 11.96 -28.07 1.44
CA SER A 103 11.87 -28.80 0.18
C SER A 103 10.63 -28.50 -0.66
N ASP A 104 9.55 -28.03 -0.03
CA ASP A 104 8.24 -27.85 -0.67
C ASP A 104 8.07 -26.43 -1.22
N LEU A 105 9.05 -25.55 -0.96
CA LEU A 105 9.11 -24.20 -1.47
C LEU A 105 9.85 -24.18 -2.82
N ASP A 106 9.42 -23.30 -3.73
CA ASP A 106 10.18 -23.01 -4.95
C ASP A 106 11.58 -22.45 -4.61
N SER A 107 12.50 -22.51 -5.58
CA SER A 107 13.91 -22.15 -5.36
C SER A 107 14.11 -20.73 -4.85
N GLU A 108 13.27 -19.78 -5.25
CA GLU A 108 13.40 -18.37 -4.86
C GLU A 108 12.92 -18.17 -3.43
N THR A 109 11.72 -18.66 -3.12
CA THR A 109 11.14 -18.59 -1.77
C THR A 109 12.00 -19.35 -0.76
N ARG A 110 12.55 -20.51 -1.15
CA ARG A 110 13.46 -21.30 -0.31
C ARG A 110 14.72 -20.52 0.07
N SER A 111 15.39 -19.90 -0.91
CA SER A 111 16.59 -19.11 -0.66
C SER A 111 16.30 -17.96 0.30
N MET A 112 15.13 -17.33 0.16
CA MET A 112 14.72 -16.26 1.07
C MET A 112 14.50 -16.78 2.51
N VAL A 113 13.79 -17.89 2.68
CA VAL A 113 13.54 -18.51 3.99
C VAL A 113 14.85 -18.98 4.64
N GLU A 114 15.78 -19.57 3.88
CA GLU A 114 17.11 -19.96 4.35
C GLU A 114 17.89 -18.76 4.88
N LYS A 115 17.88 -17.64 4.14
CA LYS A 115 18.51 -16.39 4.58
C LYS A 115 17.86 -15.86 5.86
N MET A 116 16.53 -15.83 5.95
CA MET A 116 15.83 -15.37 7.16
C MET A 116 16.15 -16.24 8.38
N MET A 117 16.17 -17.56 8.21
CA MET A 117 16.55 -18.48 9.29
C MET A 117 18.01 -18.30 9.74
N TYR A 118 18.92 -18.05 8.79
CA TYR A 118 20.32 -17.74 9.10
C TYR A 118 20.43 -16.42 9.88
N ASP A 119 19.81 -15.35 9.39
CA ASP A 119 19.86 -14.02 10.00
C ASP A 119 19.22 -14.01 11.39
N GLN A 120 18.11 -14.72 11.59
CA GLN A 120 17.47 -14.84 12.89
C GLN A 120 18.38 -15.53 13.92
N ARG A 121 19.09 -16.59 13.51
CA ARG A 121 20.11 -17.25 14.34
C ARG A 121 21.29 -16.34 14.66
N GLN A 122 21.84 -15.65 13.66
CA GLN A 122 22.95 -14.70 13.85
C GLN A 122 22.54 -13.61 14.86
N LYS A 123 21.36 -12.99 14.68
CA LYS A 123 20.84 -11.99 15.62
C LYS A 123 20.68 -12.52 17.04
N SER A 124 20.17 -13.74 17.23
CA SER A 124 20.06 -14.33 18.57
C SER A 124 21.42 -14.60 19.23
N MET A 125 22.47 -14.81 18.42
CA MET A 125 23.84 -15.01 18.88
C MET A 125 24.64 -13.69 18.94
N GLY A 126 24.03 -12.55 18.62
CA GLY A 126 24.72 -11.25 18.55
C GLY A 126 25.75 -11.15 17.42
N LEU A 127 25.65 -12.01 16.40
CA LEU A 127 26.54 -12.05 15.24
C LEU A 127 25.93 -11.26 14.06
N PRO A 128 26.76 -10.74 13.13
CA PRO A 128 26.30 -9.97 11.98
C PRO A 128 25.45 -10.83 11.02
N THR A 129 24.38 -10.24 10.50
CA THR A 129 23.50 -10.81 9.47
C THR A 129 24.20 -10.96 8.12
N SER A 130 23.61 -11.73 7.21
CA SER A 130 24.14 -11.93 5.85
C SER A 130 24.41 -10.60 5.11
N ASP A 131 23.55 -9.59 5.30
CA ASP A 131 23.73 -8.28 4.65
C ASP A 131 24.85 -7.46 5.31
N GLU A 132 25.00 -7.56 6.63
CA GLU A 132 26.09 -6.89 7.36
C GLU A 132 27.44 -7.53 7.04
N GLN A 133 27.50 -8.85 6.93
CA GLN A 133 28.70 -9.57 6.49
C GLN A 133 29.11 -9.15 5.08
N LYS A 134 28.15 -9.08 4.13
CA LYS A 134 28.44 -8.58 2.77
C LYS A 134 28.98 -7.16 2.78
N LYS A 135 28.42 -6.26 3.59
CA LYS A 135 28.93 -4.89 3.74
C LYS A 135 30.36 -4.88 4.28
N GLN A 136 30.64 -5.68 5.30
CA GLN A 136 31.98 -5.81 5.88
C GLN A 136 32.99 -6.36 4.85
N GLU A 137 32.61 -7.35 4.04
CA GLU A 137 33.47 -7.88 2.98
C GLU A 137 33.78 -6.86 1.88
N ILE A 138 32.76 -6.13 1.42
CA ILE A 138 32.93 -5.07 0.41
C ILE A 138 33.86 -3.99 0.94
N LEU A 139 33.63 -3.54 2.19
CA LEU A 139 34.48 -2.56 2.84
C LEU A 139 35.91 -3.08 2.98
N LYS A 140 36.10 -4.33 3.41
CA LYS A 140 37.43 -4.93 3.53
C LYS A 140 38.16 -4.97 2.19
N LYS A 141 37.49 -5.43 1.12
CA LYS A 141 38.07 -5.43 -0.24
C LYS A 141 38.43 -4.02 -0.71
N PHE A 142 37.62 -3.03 -0.37
CA PHE A 142 37.88 -1.62 -0.70
C PHE A 142 39.11 -1.08 0.05
N MET A 143 39.25 -1.40 1.34
CA MET A 143 40.42 -1.04 2.14
C MET A 143 41.70 -1.71 1.62
N ASP A 144 41.62 -2.99 1.25
CA ASP A 144 42.77 -3.74 0.71
C ASP A 144 43.24 -3.19 -0.65
N GLN A 145 42.30 -2.69 -1.49
CA GLN A 145 42.60 -2.09 -2.79
C GLN A 145 43.09 -0.64 -2.70
N HIS A 146 42.83 0.04 -1.59
CA HIS A 146 43.19 1.43 -1.37
C HIS A 146 43.90 1.62 -0.03
N PRO A 147 45.13 1.06 0.13
CA PRO A 147 45.90 1.17 1.37
C PRO A 147 46.30 2.60 1.74
N GLU A 148 46.16 3.55 0.80
CA GLU A 148 46.43 4.97 0.99
C GLU A 148 45.27 5.74 1.66
N MET A 149 44.07 5.15 1.73
CA MET A 149 42.92 5.77 2.38
C MET A 149 42.83 5.40 3.86
N ASP A 150 42.86 6.42 4.73
CA ASP A 150 42.74 6.27 6.19
C ASP A 150 41.26 6.28 6.64
N PHE A 151 40.77 5.12 7.07
CA PHE A 151 39.40 4.94 7.59
C PHE A 151 39.29 5.16 9.12
N SER A 152 40.36 5.60 9.79
CA SER A 152 40.36 5.79 11.26
C SER A 152 39.31 6.79 11.77
N LYS A 153 38.82 7.68 10.91
CA LYS A 153 37.78 8.69 11.22
C LYS A 153 36.40 8.37 10.65
N ALA A 154 36.21 7.22 10.01
CA ALA A 154 34.93 6.85 9.42
C ALA A 154 33.91 6.49 10.52
N LYS A 155 32.71 7.08 10.46
CA LYS A 155 31.59 6.73 11.33
C LYS A 155 30.75 5.66 10.64
N PHE A 156 30.76 4.45 11.20
CA PHE A 156 29.90 3.36 10.77
C PHE A 156 28.65 3.36 11.67
N ASN A 157 27.50 3.72 11.11
CA ASN A 157 26.19 3.56 11.73
C ASN A 157 25.47 2.36 11.10
#